data_AF-A0A4Q9LC11-F1
#
_entry.id   AF-A0A4Q9LC11-F1
#
_cell.length_a   1.000
_cell.length_b   1.000
_cell.length_c   1.000
_cell.angle_alpha   90.00
_cell.angle_beta   90.00
_cell.angle_gamma   90.00
#
_symmetry.space_group_name_H-M   'P 1'
#
loop_
_entity.id
_entity.type
_entity.pdbx_description
1 polymer ?
#
loop_
_entity_poly.entity_id
_entity_poly.type
_entity_poly.pdbx_seq_one_letter_code
_entity_poly.pdbx_strand_id
1 'polypeptide(L)'
;MSFWNTKAFRISAIVVAALLTIFLIIGSIGYSKAGKFIKEFEEDFKRISETDQFKTRVTKLKHTNSVLLMMHEVFKFIWILDINKNDKTREKFIEAIKTKDSFKIFECLAELDRNKVVEAMDLSCLLAFDPEKISKLKPKFGFFATIGFLFRKRHPMKDIYKISEKIGIKLKDCEKSALILILFLDILDDKKIEISEFDYDTIKHNFDFSSDTFILNPLKRNDKTYISADFIIYLAEKAATSSEAIIEELKQNLILAIKENMPK
;
A
#
# COMPACT_ATOMS: atom_id res chain seq x y z
N MET A 1 17.79 -55.84 28.62
CA MET A 1 18.43 -55.38 27.36
C MET A 1 18.30 -53.86 27.31
N SER A 2 19.40 -53.12 27.07
CA SER A 2 19.35 -51.66 26.92
C SER A 2 18.54 -51.29 25.68
N PHE A 3 17.54 -50.41 25.83
CA PHE A 3 16.68 -49.90 24.75
C PHE A 3 17.49 -49.38 23.54
N TRP A 4 18.63 -48.74 23.82
CA TRP A 4 19.58 -48.17 22.88
C TRP A 4 20.29 -49.19 21.96
N ASN A 5 20.29 -50.47 22.34
CA ASN A 5 20.96 -51.53 21.58
C ASN A 5 20.00 -52.35 20.70
N THR A 6 18.71 -52.02 20.69
CA THR A 6 17.76 -52.68 19.78
C THR A 6 17.98 -52.21 18.33
N LYS A 7 17.90 -53.15 17.38
CA LYS A 7 18.06 -52.84 15.94
C LYS A 7 17.05 -51.79 15.47
N ALA A 8 15.81 -51.88 15.97
CA ALA A 8 14.75 -50.93 15.68
C ALA A 8 15.12 -49.51 16.11
N PHE A 9 15.58 -49.33 17.35
CA PHE A 9 15.98 -48.01 17.86
C PHE A 9 17.12 -47.38 17.04
N ARG A 10 18.14 -48.17 16.66
CA ARG A 10 19.26 -47.67 15.85
C ARG A 10 18.80 -47.21 14.47
N ILE A 11 17.92 -47.96 13.81
CA ILE A 11 17.34 -47.58 12.52
C ILE A 11 16.52 -46.29 12.68
N SER A 12 15.66 -46.21 13.69
CA SER A 12 14.86 -45.00 13.98
C SER A 12 15.74 -43.79 14.25
N ALA A 13 16.82 -43.93 15.02
CA ALA A 13 17.75 -42.84 15.32
C ALA A 13 18.44 -42.31 14.05
N ILE A 14 18.86 -43.20 13.14
CA ILE A 14 19.46 -42.81 11.85
C ILE A 14 18.44 -42.06 10.99
N VAL A 15 17.20 -42.54 10.91
CA VAL A 15 16.13 -41.89 10.15
C VAL A 15 15.83 -40.49 10.71
N VAL A 16 15.70 -40.37 12.03
CA VAL A 16 15.48 -39.06 12.68
C VAL A 16 16.65 -38.11 12.43
N ALA A 17 17.90 -38.57 12.54
CA ALA A 17 19.08 -37.76 12.25
C ALA A 17 19.13 -37.28 10.79
N ALA A 18 18.77 -38.15 9.84
CA ALA A 18 18.69 -37.80 8.42
C ALA A 18 17.61 -36.74 8.17
N LEU A 19 16.42 -36.91 8.75
CA LEU A 19 15.32 -35.94 8.65
C LEU A 19 15.71 -34.59 9.25
N LEU A 20 16.32 -34.57 10.43
CA LEU A 20 16.82 -33.34 11.06
C LEU A 20 17.85 -32.63 10.16
N THR A 21 18.75 -33.39 9.54
CA THR A 21 19.74 -32.83 8.61
C THR A 21 19.07 -32.18 7.39
N ILE A 22 18.04 -32.82 6.82
CA ILE A 22 17.26 -32.25 5.72
C ILE A 22 16.57 -30.96 6.15
N PHE A 23 15.93 -30.94 7.33
CA PHE A 23 15.30 -29.73 7.87
C PHE A 23 16.31 -28.58 8.07
N LEU A 24 17.51 -28.88 8.58
CA LEU A 24 18.58 -27.88 8.73
C LEU A 24 19.04 -27.31 7.38
N ILE A 25 19.18 -28.16 6.35
CA ILE A 25 19.55 -27.72 5.00
C ILE A 25 18.45 -26.81 4.43
N ILE A 26 17.19 -27.24 4.49
CA ILE A 26 16.04 -26.46 4.00
C ILE A 26 15.95 -25.12 4.75
N GLY A 27 16.10 -25.14 6.08
CA GLY A 27 16.09 -23.96 6.92
C GLY A 27 17.22 -22.99 6.55
N SER A 28 18.44 -23.48 6.34
CA SER A 28 19.60 -22.67 5.97
C SER A 28 19.44 -22.02 4.59
N ILE A 29 19.04 -22.80 3.58
CA ILE A 29 18.75 -22.29 2.23
C ILE A 29 17.63 -21.26 2.28
N GLY A 30 16.56 -21.56 3.04
CA GLY A 30 15.44 -20.66 3.21
C GLY A 30 15.86 -19.34 3.85
N TYR A 31 16.59 -19.39 4.97
CA TYR A 31 17.06 -18.22 5.70
C TYR A 31 17.94 -17.30 4.83
N SER A 32 18.77 -17.90 3.98
CA SER A 32 19.58 -17.18 2.99
C SER A 32 18.72 -16.51 1.92
N LYS A 33 17.79 -17.24 1.29
CA LYS A 33 16.88 -16.69 0.26
C LYS A 33 15.98 -15.58 0.80
N ALA A 34 15.40 -15.75 1.99
CA ALA A 34 14.62 -14.71 2.65
C ALA A 34 15.46 -13.46 2.93
N GLY A 35 16.73 -13.65 3.34
CA GLY A 35 17.68 -12.56 3.54
C GLY A 35 17.98 -11.79 2.26
N LYS A 36 18.09 -12.49 1.11
CA LYS A 36 18.28 -11.85 -0.20
C LYS A 36 17.11 -10.93 -0.55
N PHE A 37 15.87 -11.38 -0.41
CA PHE A 37 14.69 -10.55 -0.65
C PHE A 37 14.62 -9.32 0.26
N ILE A 38 14.94 -9.49 1.56
CA ILE A 38 14.99 -8.36 2.50
C ILE A 38 16.04 -7.34 2.06
N LYS A 39 17.23 -7.80 1.68
CA LYS A 39 18.31 -6.93 1.22
C LYS A 39 17.96 -6.18 -0.06
N GLU A 40 17.36 -6.87 -1.05
CA GLU A 40 16.88 -6.25 -2.29
C GLU A 40 15.83 -5.18 -2.02
N PHE A 41 14.85 -5.47 -1.15
CA PHE A 41 13.86 -4.50 -0.72
C PHE A 41 14.51 -3.29 -0.02
N GLU A 42 15.43 -3.54 0.92
CA GLU A 42 16.11 -2.47 1.65
C GLU A 42 16.95 -1.59 0.71
N GLU A 43 17.65 -2.16 -0.26
CA GLU A 43 18.41 -1.40 -1.27
C GLU A 43 17.50 -0.56 -2.16
N ASP A 44 16.40 -1.13 -2.64
CA ASP A 44 15.41 -0.42 -3.45
C ASP A 44 14.72 0.71 -2.67
N PHE A 45 14.30 0.42 -1.43
CA PHE A 45 13.73 1.41 -0.52
C PHE A 45 14.72 2.54 -0.23
N LYS A 46 16.00 2.23 0.03
CA LYS A 46 17.03 3.24 0.26
C LYS A 46 17.13 4.18 -0.93
N ARG A 47 17.27 3.63 -2.14
CA ARG A 47 17.40 4.40 -3.38
C ARG A 47 16.26 5.41 -3.55
N ILE A 48 15.03 5.01 -3.25
CA ILE A 48 13.84 5.86 -3.36
C ILE A 48 13.77 6.86 -2.21
N SER A 49 14.00 6.41 -0.97
CA SER A 49 13.89 7.22 0.23
C SER A 49 14.91 8.37 0.33
N GLU A 50 16.01 8.26 -0.42
CA GLU A 50 17.07 9.28 -0.46
C GLU A 50 16.76 10.42 -1.45
N THR A 51 15.74 10.27 -2.32
CA THR A 51 15.31 11.32 -3.25
C THR A 51 14.64 12.48 -2.51
N ASP A 52 14.76 13.70 -3.04
CA ASP A 52 14.15 14.88 -2.43
C ASP A 52 12.63 14.90 -2.61
N GLN A 53 12.12 14.32 -3.69
CA GLN A 53 10.69 14.13 -3.91
C GLN A 53 10.07 13.26 -2.80
N PHE A 54 10.71 12.13 -2.49
CA PHE A 54 10.27 11.25 -1.41
C PHE A 54 10.21 11.97 -0.07
N LYS A 55 11.30 12.66 0.31
CA LYS A 55 11.36 13.40 1.59
C LYS A 55 10.28 14.48 1.66
N THR A 56 10.04 15.20 0.57
CA THR A 56 9.00 16.22 0.47
C THR A 56 7.62 15.61 0.67
N ARG A 57 7.31 14.54 -0.04
CA ARG A 57 6.03 13.82 0.06
C ARG A 57 5.79 13.23 1.44
N VAL A 58 6.82 12.63 2.06
CA VAL A 58 6.73 12.12 3.44
C VAL A 58 6.45 13.25 4.42
N THR A 59 7.09 14.40 4.26
CA THR A 59 6.86 15.57 5.13
C THR A 59 5.42 16.05 5.02
N LYS A 60 4.88 16.15 3.80
CA LYS A 60 3.47 16.51 3.56
C LYS A 60 2.51 15.47 4.14
N LEU A 61 2.76 14.18 3.89
CA LEU A 61 1.92 13.11 4.42
C LEU A 61 1.93 13.05 5.95
N LYS A 62 3.05 13.37 6.62
CA LYS A 62 3.08 13.48 8.09
C LYS A 62 2.22 14.62 8.62
N HIS A 63 2.01 15.67 7.82
CA HIS A 63 1.14 16.78 8.19
C HIS A 63 -0.35 16.37 8.08
N THR A 64 -0.71 15.63 7.05
CA THR A 64 -2.11 15.40 6.68
C THR A 64 -2.64 14.03 7.06
N ASN A 65 -1.74 13.07 7.23
CA ASN A 65 -1.96 11.67 7.59
C ASN A 65 -2.80 10.85 6.62
N SER A 66 -3.15 11.38 5.45
CA SER A 66 -4.11 10.70 4.57
C SER A 66 -3.70 10.74 3.11
N VAL A 67 -3.86 9.61 2.42
CA VAL A 67 -3.66 9.46 0.98
C VAL A 67 -4.92 8.91 0.35
N LEU A 68 -5.32 9.50 -0.78
CA LEU A 68 -6.41 9.03 -1.61
C LEU A 68 -5.81 8.33 -2.84
N LEU A 69 -6.22 7.10 -3.11
CA LEU A 69 -6.00 6.47 -4.40
C LEU A 69 -7.35 6.36 -5.08
N MET A 70 -7.45 6.87 -6.30
CA MET A 70 -8.67 6.84 -7.08
C MET A 70 -8.41 6.23 -8.45
N MET A 71 -9.30 5.33 -8.86
CA MET A 71 -9.23 4.65 -10.14
C MET A 71 -10.61 4.58 -10.79
N HIS A 72 -10.62 4.94 -12.06
CA HIS A 72 -11.71 4.79 -13.02
C HIS A 72 -11.08 4.49 -14.39
N GLU A 73 -11.90 4.14 -15.39
CA GLU A 73 -11.43 3.88 -16.76
C GLU A 73 -10.61 5.06 -17.32
N VAL A 74 -11.06 6.29 -17.03
CA VAL A 74 -10.49 7.53 -17.58
C VAL A 74 -9.36 8.11 -16.72
N PHE A 75 -9.33 7.81 -15.42
CA PHE A 75 -8.36 8.42 -14.51
C PHE A 75 -7.80 7.45 -13.47
N LYS A 76 -6.51 7.56 -13.20
CA LYS A 76 -5.78 6.71 -12.25
C LYS A 76 -4.76 7.57 -11.52
N PHE A 77 -5.05 7.95 -10.28
CA PHE A 77 -4.14 8.79 -9.51
C PHE A 77 -4.06 8.42 -8.02
N ILE A 78 -2.91 8.74 -7.43
CA ILE A 78 -2.67 8.77 -6.00
C ILE A 78 -2.49 10.22 -5.61
N TRP A 79 -3.26 10.69 -4.63
CA TRP A 79 -3.21 12.04 -4.12
C TRP A 79 -2.89 12.03 -2.63
N ILE A 80 -1.75 12.61 -2.28
CA ILE A 80 -1.40 12.94 -0.90
C ILE A 80 -2.24 14.17 -0.57
N LEU A 81 -3.28 13.99 0.24
CA LEU A 81 -4.20 15.06 0.56
C LEU A 81 -3.43 16.12 1.34
N ASP A 82 -3.20 17.29 0.75
CA ASP A 82 -2.56 18.43 1.44
C ASP A 82 -3.62 19.28 2.16
N ILE A 83 -4.48 18.61 2.92
CA ILE A 83 -5.53 19.23 3.71
C ILE A 83 -5.06 19.19 5.16
N ASN A 84 -4.94 20.35 5.79
CA ASN A 84 -4.54 20.46 7.19
C ASN A 84 -5.44 19.55 8.05
N LYS A 85 -4.85 18.83 9.01
CA LYS A 85 -5.56 17.89 9.90
C LYS A 85 -6.77 18.52 10.61
N ASN A 86 -6.71 19.83 10.85
CA ASN A 86 -7.74 20.61 11.53
C ASN A 86 -8.74 21.32 10.58
N ASP A 87 -8.67 21.05 9.27
CA ASP A 87 -9.63 21.59 8.33
C ASP A 87 -10.98 20.87 8.48
N LYS A 88 -12.07 21.63 8.66
CA LYS A 88 -13.44 21.10 8.74
C LYS A 88 -13.80 20.27 7.51
N THR A 89 -13.20 20.55 6.35
CA THR A 89 -13.41 19.78 5.13
C THR A 89 -12.83 18.36 5.24
N ARG A 90 -11.71 18.18 5.94
CA ARG A 90 -11.17 16.84 6.25
C ARG A 90 -12.10 16.08 7.19
N GLU A 91 -12.62 16.74 8.22
CA GLU A 91 -13.58 16.13 9.15
C GLU A 91 -14.86 15.71 8.43
N LYS A 92 -15.43 16.58 7.60
CA LYS A 92 -16.58 16.26 6.75
C LYS A 92 -16.31 15.10 5.80
N PHE A 93 -15.14 15.09 5.15
CA PHE A 93 -14.77 14.00 4.24
C PHE A 93 -14.63 12.66 4.98
N ILE A 94 -13.99 12.66 6.15
CA ILE A 94 -13.87 11.47 7.01
C ILE A 94 -15.24 11.05 7.56
N GLU A 95 -16.09 12.00 7.92
CA GLU A 95 -17.45 11.72 8.36
C GLU A 95 -18.27 11.11 7.22
N ALA A 96 -18.22 11.66 6.02
CA ALA A 96 -18.89 11.13 4.83
C ALA A 96 -18.43 9.69 4.53
N ILE A 97 -17.13 9.44 4.66
CA ILE A 97 -16.52 8.10 4.63
C ILE A 97 -17.15 7.19 5.68
N LYS A 98 -17.22 7.62 6.95
CA LYS A 98 -17.76 6.82 8.07
C LYS A 98 -19.26 6.57 7.94
N THR A 99 -20.02 7.54 7.47
CA THR A 99 -21.46 7.43 7.25
C THR A 99 -21.78 6.67 5.97
N LYS A 100 -20.76 6.32 5.17
CA LYS A 100 -20.90 5.65 3.88
C LYS A 100 -21.83 6.43 2.95
N ASP A 101 -21.83 7.75 3.10
CA ASP A 101 -22.73 8.65 2.40
C ASP A 101 -22.00 9.16 1.16
N SER A 102 -22.28 8.50 0.06
CA SER A 102 -21.60 8.70 -1.20
C SER A 102 -21.77 10.08 -1.81
N PHE A 103 -22.98 10.62 -1.69
CA PHE A 103 -23.27 11.96 -2.16
C PHE A 103 -22.43 12.95 -1.37
N LYS A 104 -22.34 12.79 -0.05
CA LYS A 104 -21.45 13.60 0.78
C LYS A 104 -19.97 13.39 0.48
N ILE A 105 -19.53 12.19 0.11
CA ILE A 105 -18.13 11.95 -0.29
C ILE A 105 -17.80 12.77 -1.54
N PHE A 106 -18.67 12.72 -2.56
CA PHE A 106 -18.49 13.52 -3.77
C PHE A 106 -18.65 15.02 -3.52
N GLU A 107 -19.61 15.44 -2.69
CA GLU A 107 -19.75 16.82 -2.26
C GLU A 107 -18.51 17.29 -1.50
N CYS A 108 -17.95 16.49 -0.59
CA CYS A 108 -16.73 16.85 0.14
C CYS A 108 -15.51 16.93 -0.80
N LEU A 109 -15.41 16.05 -1.80
CA LEU A 109 -14.41 16.13 -2.85
C LEU A 109 -14.58 17.38 -3.73
N ALA A 110 -15.81 17.85 -3.92
CA ALA A 110 -16.12 19.06 -4.66
C ALA A 110 -16.03 20.36 -3.81
N GLU A 111 -16.31 20.28 -2.50
CA GLU A 111 -16.20 21.33 -1.48
C GLU A 111 -14.75 21.59 -1.07
N LEU A 112 -13.86 20.61 -1.27
CA LEU A 112 -12.44 20.88 -1.47
C LEU A 112 -12.35 21.82 -2.67
N ASP A 113 -12.41 23.12 -2.37
CA ASP A 113 -12.71 24.24 -3.27
C ASP A 113 -11.98 24.16 -4.63
N ARG A 114 -12.65 24.57 -5.72
CA ARG A 114 -12.06 24.68 -7.08
C ARG A 114 -10.74 25.45 -7.12
N ASN A 115 -10.54 26.41 -6.21
CA ASN A 115 -9.27 27.14 -6.11
C ASN A 115 -8.23 26.41 -5.25
N LYS A 116 -8.67 25.71 -4.19
CA LYS A 116 -7.78 24.92 -3.32
C LYS A 116 -7.40 23.56 -3.90
N VAL A 117 -8.23 22.93 -4.73
CA VAL A 117 -7.86 21.71 -5.47
C VAL A 117 -6.84 22.05 -6.53
N VAL A 118 -6.97 23.17 -7.24
CA VAL A 118 -5.93 23.61 -8.20
C VAL A 118 -4.62 24.00 -7.50
N GLU A 119 -4.67 24.62 -6.31
CA GLU A 119 -3.48 24.91 -5.48
C GLU A 119 -2.91 23.68 -4.74
N ALA A 120 -3.75 22.74 -4.30
CA ALA A 120 -3.36 21.49 -3.62
C ALA A 120 -3.00 20.36 -4.61
N MET A 121 -3.31 20.53 -5.89
CA MET A 121 -2.78 19.78 -7.03
C MET A 121 -1.38 20.27 -7.41
N ASP A 122 -0.58 20.64 -6.41
CA ASP A 122 0.86 20.60 -6.51
C ASP A 122 1.25 19.23 -7.07
N LEU A 123 1.99 19.24 -8.19
CA LEU A 123 2.51 18.03 -8.85
C LEU A 123 3.30 17.14 -7.88
N SER A 124 3.79 17.70 -6.77
CA SER A 124 4.45 16.92 -5.72
C SER A 124 3.49 16.00 -4.96
N CYS A 125 2.20 16.34 -4.84
CA CYS A 125 1.20 15.58 -4.10
C CYS A 125 0.36 14.64 -4.97
N LEU A 126 0.32 14.87 -6.28
CA LEU A 126 -0.46 14.08 -7.22
C LEU A 126 0.44 13.19 -8.08
N LEU A 127 0.13 11.91 -8.12
CA LEU A 127 0.88 10.89 -8.85
C LEU A 127 -0.07 10.14 -9.78
N ALA A 128 0.16 10.22 -11.09
CA ALA A 128 -0.37 9.22 -12.00
C ALA A 128 0.28 7.86 -11.66
N PHE A 129 -0.49 6.77 -11.76
CA PHE A 129 0.04 5.45 -11.46
C PHE A 129 -0.39 4.40 -12.47
N ASP A 130 0.39 3.32 -12.53
CA ASP A 130 0.08 2.12 -13.30
C ASP A 130 -0.40 1.01 -12.33
N PRO A 131 -1.66 0.54 -12.43
CA PRO A 131 -2.18 -0.55 -11.62
C PRO A 131 -1.32 -1.82 -11.65
N GLU A 132 -0.71 -2.12 -12.80
CA GLU A 132 0.14 -3.30 -12.93
C GLU A 132 1.38 -3.18 -12.05
N LYS A 133 1.99 -1.98 -11.95
CA LYS A 133 3.16 -1.75 -11.08
C LYS A 133 2.83 -2.07 -9.63
N ILE A 134 1.67 -1.65 -9.12
CA ILE A 134 1.23 -1.97 -7.75
C ILE A 134 1.07 -3.48 -7.57
N SER A 135 0.41 -4.14 -8.53
CA SER A 135 0.19 -5.59 -8.45
C SER A 135 1.48 -6.42 -8.53
N LYS A 136 2.52 -5.88 -9.18
CA LYS A 136 3.85 -6.51 -9.36
C LYS A 136 4.82 -6.20 -8.21
N LEU A 137 4.46 -5.34 -7.25
CA LEU A 137 5.34 -5.00 -6.13
C LEU A 137 5.67 -6.19 -5.23
N LYS A 138 4.74 -7.13 -5.08
CA LYS A 138 4.97 -8.36 -4.30
C LYS A 138 5.74 -9.37 -5.16
N PRO A 139 7.02 -9.67 -4.84
CA PRO A 139 7.74 -10.73 -5.51
C PRO A 139 7.10 -12.09 -5.20
N LYS A 140 7.11 -13.00 -6.18
CA LYS A 140 6.68 -14.39 -5.97
C LYS A 140 7.72 -15.10 -5.11
N PHE A 141 7.43 -15.21 -3.80
CA PHE A 141 8.29 -15.96 -2.89
C PHE A 141 8.21 -17.46 -3.21
N GLY A 142 9.34 -18.05 -3.61
CA GLY A 142 9.44 -19.50 -3.76
C GLY A 142 9.39 -20.21 -2.40
N PHE A 143 9.06 -21.51 -2.41
CA PHE A 143 8.90 -22.37 -1.22
C PHE A 143 9.96 -22.16 -0.12
N PHE A 144 11.24 -22.20 -0.50
CA PHE A 144 12.35 -22.02 0.44
C PHE A 144 12.36 -20.63 1.10
N ALA A 145 12.08 -19.56 0.34
CA ALA A 145 12.05 -18.21 0.89
C ALA A 145 10.90 -18.06 1.90
N THR A 146 9.73 -18.64 1.59
CA THR A 146 8.58 -18.70 2.51
C THR A 146 8.94 -19.37 3.83
N ILE A 147 9.66 -20.50 3.79
CA ILE A 147 10.18 -21.14 5.02
C ILE A 147 11.19 -20.24 5.73
N GLY A 148 12.15 -19.67 5.00
CA GLY A 148 13.15 -18.77 5.56
C GLY A 148 12.56 -17.57 6.30
N PHE A 149 11.44 -17.07 5.79
CA PHE A 149 10.68 -15.99 6.39
C PHE A 149 10.02 -16.35 7.72
N LEU A 150 9.83 -17.63 8.05
CA LEU A 150 9.37 -18.08 9.38
C LEU A 150 10.46 -17.94 10.44
N PHE A 151 11.72 -18.12 10.04
CA PHE A 151 12.89 -18.03 10.93
C PHE A 151 13.47 -16.62 11.04
N ARG A 152 13.13 -15.72 10.10
CA ARG A 152 13.54 -14.31 10.16
C ARG A 152 12.60 -13.51 11.04
N LYS A 153 13.17 -12.54 11.78
CA LYS A 153 12.39 -11.53 12.50
C LYS A 153 11.42 -10.84 11.53
N ARG A 154 10.24 -10.47 12.04
CA ARG A 154 9.24 -9.74 11.26
C ARG A 154 9.86 -8.45 10.69
N HIS A 155 9.74 -8.30 9.38
CA HIS A 155 10.31 -7.20 8.60
C HIS A 155 9.18 -6.45 7.87
N PRO A 156 9.19 -5.10 7.84
CA PRO A 156 8.11 -4.29 7.25
C PRO A 156 7.77 -4.64 5.81
N MET A 157 8.76 -5.08 5.03
CA MET A 157 8.59 -5.56 3.65
C MET A 157 7.37 -6.49 3.48
N LYS A 158 7.16 -7.44 4.41
CA LYS A 158 6.02 -8.36 4.32
C LYS A 158 4.68 -7.66 4.47
N ASP A 159 4.61 -6.71 5.41
CA ASP A 159 3.42 -5.93 5.70
C ASP A 159 3.11 -5.01 4.50
N ILE A 160 4.14 -4.37 3.91
CA ILE A 160 4.04 -3.53 2.70
C ILE A 160 3.56 -4.33 1.49
N TYR A 161 4.11 -5.51 1.25
CA TYR A 161 3.67 -6.36 0.14
C TYR A 161 2.28 -6.93 0.34
N LYS A 162 1.84 -7.15 1.59
CA LYS A 162 0.45 -7.52 1.87
C LYS A 162 -0.50 -6.38 1.52
N ILE A 163 -0.14 -5.15 1.86
CA ILE A 163 -0.90 -3.95 1.46
C ILE A 163 -0.93 -3.82 -0.07
N SER A 164 0.22 -3.93 -0.73
CA SER A 164 0.29 -3.80 -2.20
C SER A 164 -0.49 -4.90 -2.92
N GLU A 165 -0.48 -6.14 -2.41
CA GLU A 165 -1.30 -7.23 -2.94
C GLU A 165 -2.78 -6.95 -2.77
N LYS A 166 -3.20 -6.48 -1.59
CA LYS A 166 -4.59 -6.13 -1.33
C LYS A 166 -5.07 -5.03 -2.30
N ILE A 167 -4.32 -3.94 -2.40
CA ILE A 167 -4.61 -2.84 -3.34
C ILE A 167 -4.62 -3.39 -4.78
N GLY A 168 -3.62 -4.20 -5.15
CA GLY A 168 -3.50 -4.76 -6.50
C GLY A 168 -4.65 -5.69 -6.91
N ILE A 169 -5.26 -6.42 -5.97
CA ILE A 169 -6.48 -7.20 -6.22
C ILE A 169 -7.63 -6.26 -6.58
N LYS A 170 -7.85 -5.23 -5.75
CA LYS A 170 -8.92 -4.25 -5.96
C LYS A 170 -8.80 -3.49 -7.27
N LEU A 171 -7.58 -3.10 -7.63
CA LEU A 171 -7.34 -2.45 -8.92
C LEU A 171 -7.71 -3.34 -10.10
N LYS A 172 -7.38 -4.63 -10.04
CA LYS A 172 -7.73 -5.60 -11.10
C LYS A 172 -9.22 -5.88 -11.21
N ASP A 173 -9.94 -5.82 -10.09
CA ASP A 173 -11.39 -5.97 -10.07
C ASP A 173 -12.06 -4.71 -10.65
N CYS A 174 -11.53 -3.52 -10.33
CA CYS A 174 -11.93 -2.25 -10.93
C CYS A 174 -11.69 -2.23 -12.46
N GLU A 175 -10.56 -2.73 -12.98
CA GLU A 175 -10.32 -2.79 -14.43
C GLU A 175 -11.34 -3.64 -15.20
N LYS A 176 -12.01 -4.59 -14.54
CA LYS A 176 -13.01 -5.47 -15.15
C LYS A 176 -14.44 -4.95 -15.00
N SER A 177 -14.63 -3.85 -14.30
CA SER A 177 -15.95 -3.37 -13.88
C SER A 177 -16.08 -1.86 -14.17
N ALA A 178 -17.29 -1.38 -14.46
CA ALA A 178 -17.54 0.05 -14.66
C ALA A 178 -17.60 0.83 -13.33
N LEU A 179 -16.78 0.42 -12.34
CA LEU A 179 -16.80 0.95 -10.98
C LEU A 179 -15.76 2.06 -10.84
N ILE A 180 -16.08 3.07 -10.03
CA ILE A 180 -15.06 3.98 -9.49
C ILE A 180 -14.56 3.37 -8.19
N LEU A 181 -13.28 3.03 -8.15
CA LEU A 181 -12.60 2.60 -6.94
C LEU A 181 -11.98 3.80 -6.24
N ILE A 182 -12.33 3.98 -4.98
CA ILE A 182 -11.68 4.93 -4.08
C ILE A 182 -11.08 4.14 -2.93
N LEU A 183 -9.78 4.31 -2.70
CA LEU A 183 -9.08 3.80 -1.54
C LEU A 183 -8.57 4.98 -0.72
N PHE A 184 -9.01 5.05 0.53
CA PHE A 184 -8.55 6.05 1.48
C PHE A 184 -7.61 5.40 2.48
N LEU A 185 -6.35 5.81 2.47
CA LEU A 185 -5.29 5.30 3.34
C LEU A 185 -5.06 6.34 4.45
N ASP A 186 -5.54 6.06 5.65
CA ASP A 186 -5.38 6.91 6.83
C ASP A 186 -4.25 6.39 7.73
N ILE A 187 -3.32 7.26 8.09
CA ILE A 187 -2.23 6.97 9.02
C ILE A 187 -2.72 7.32 10.42
N LEU A 188 -3.09 6.27 11.16
CA LEU A 188 -3.60 6.41 12.52
C LEU A 188 -2.46 6.72 13.51
N ASP A 189 -1.30 6.10 13.30
CA ASP A 189 -0.06 6.35 14.04
C ASP A 189 1.18 5.89 13.25
N ASP A 190 2.38 6.01 13.85
CA ASP A 190 3.66 5.61 13.23
C ASP A 190 3.69 4.16 12.73
N LYS A 191 2.86 3.26 13.25
CA LYS A 191 2.84 1.83 12.95
C LYS A 191 1.51 1.35 12.39
N LYS A 192 0.48 2.19 12.34
CA LYS A 192 -0.88 1.75 12.03
C LYS A 192 -1.46 2.56 10.90
N ILE A 193 -1.93 1.85 9.88
CA ILE A 193 -2.70 2.42 8.80
C ILE A 193 -4.07 1.75 8.71
N GLU A 194 -5.06 2.50 8.27
CA GLU A 194 -6.37 2.01 7.89
C GLU A 194 -6.57 2.26 6.40
N ILE A 195 -7.01 1.23 5.69
CA ILE A 195 -7.36 1.32 4.27
C ILE A 195 -8.87 1.14 4.19
N SER A 196 -9.57 2.24 3.92
CA SER A 196 -11.00 2.24 3.62
C SER A 196 -11.21 2.14 2.11
N GLU A 197 -12.12 1.29 1.70
CA GLU A 197 -12.46 1.00 0.32
C GLU A 197 -13.86 1.48 0.02
N PHE A 198 -14.03 2.12 -1.13
CA PHE A 198 -15.32 2.51 -1.68
C PHE A 198 -15.36 2.07 -3.13
N ASP A 199 -16.21 1.09 -3.40
CA ASP A 199 -16.50 0.62 -4.74
C ASP A 199 -17.82 1.26 -5.16
N TYR A 200 -17.80 2.23 -6.08
CA TYR A 200 -18.99 2.90 -6.58
C TYR A 200 -19.47 2.27 -7.89
N ASP A 201 -20.68 1.72 -7.88
CA ASP A 201 -21.38 1.31 -9.10
C ASP A 201 -22.05 2.51 -9.75
N THR A 202 -21.47 2.95 -10.86
CA THR A 202 -21.96 4.09 -11.64
C THR A 202 -23.34 3.84 -12.25
N ILE A 203 -23.75 2.57 -12.42
CA ILE A 203 -25.02 2.16 -13.02
C ILE A 203 -26.10 2.03 -11.95
N LYS A 204 -25.77 1.39 -10.82
CA LYS A 204 -26.72 1.17 -9.72
C LYS A 204 -26.78 2.33 -8.72
N HIS A 205 -25.85 3.28 -8.84
CA HIS A 205 -25.66 4.37 -7.90
C HIS A 205 -25.53 3.90 -6.45
N ASN A 206 -24.87 2.77 -6.22
CA ASN A 206 -24.67 2.19 -4.89
C ASN A 206 -23.18 2.03 -4.56
N PHE A 207 -22.91 1.91 -3.26
CA PHE A 207 -21.56 1.83 -2.71
C PHE A 207 -21.40 0.60 -1.86
N ASP A 208 -20.30 -0.11 -2.10
CA ASP A 208 -19.79 -1.10 -1.16
C ASP A 208 -18.64 -0.48 -0.37
N PHE A 209 -18.71 -0.62 0.96
CA PHE A 209 -17.71 -0.13 1.89
C PHE A 209 -17.06 -1.28 2.64
N SER A 210 -15.73 -1.25 2.68
CA SER A 210 -14.95 -2.11 3.58
C SER A 210 -13.75 -1.34 4.14
N SER A 211 -13.23 -1.78 5.29
CA SER A 211 -12.05 -1.16 5.89
C SER A 211 -11.17 -2.22 6.53
N ASP A 212 -9.87 -2.16 6.26
CA ASP A 212 -8.88 -3.02 6.91
C ASP A 212 -7.78 -2.20 7.57
N THR A 213 -7.37 -2.65 8.76
CA THR A 213 -6.24 -2.07 9.47
C THR A 213 -4.98 -2.91 9.29
N PHE A 214 -3.85 -2.25 9.06
CA PHE A 214 -2.53 -2.88 8.97
C PHE A 214 -1.59 -2.33 10.03
N ILE A 215 -0.81 -3.24 10.63
CA ILE A 215 0.26 -2.90 11.57
C ILE A 215 1.60 -3.11 10.88
N LEU A 216 2.32 -2.01 10.70
CA LEU A 216 3.62 -1.89 10.06
C LEU A 216 4.72 -1.82 11.13
N ASN A 217 5.70 -2.70 11.03
CA ASN A 217 6.87 -2.60 11.90
C ASN A 217 7.82 -1.52 11.39
N PRO A 218 8.41 -0.69 12.26
CA PRO A 218 9.36 0.31 11.81
C PRO A 218 10.61 -0.35 11.22
N LEU A 219 11.20 0.27 10.20
CA LEU A 219 12.49 -0.11 9.64
C LEU A 219 13.55 0.80 10.25
N LYS A 220 14.53 0.22 10.96
CA LYS A 220 15.68 0.96 11.49
C LYS A 220 16.89 0.80 10.57
N ARG A 221 17.47 1.90 10.10
CA ARG A 221 18.67 1.89 9.26
C ARG A 221 19.45 3.19 9.40
N ASN A 222 20.77 3.10 9.59
CA ASN A 222 21.69 4.25 9.66
C ASN A 222 21.13 5.39 10.52
N ASP A 223 20.77 5.06 11.76
CA ASP A 223 20.17 5.95 12.78
C ASP A 223 18.80 6.55 12.44
N LYS A 224 18.26 6.26 11.26
CA LYS A 224 16.90 6.64 10.86
C LYS A 224 15.92 5.53 11.19
N THR A 225 14.72 5.93 11.61
CA THR A 225 13.58 5.04 11.78
C THR A 225 12.52 5.44 10.75
N TYR A 226 12.21 4.51 9.84
CA TYR A 226 11.15 4.67 8.86
C TYR A 226 9.86 4.03 9.38
N ILE A 227 8.76 4.72 9.19
CA ILE A 227 7.45 4.46 9.79
C ILE A 227 6.37 4.36 8.68
N SER A 228 5.11 4.28 9.09
CA SER A 228 3.97 4.07 8.19
C SER A 228 3.91 5.07 7.04
N ALA A 229 4.13 6.37 7.30
CA ALA A 229 4.17 7.40 6.27
C ALA A 229 5.22 7.11 5.18
N ASP A 230 6.44 6.72 5.58
CA ASP A 230 7.52 6.41 4.64
C ASP A 230 7.15 5.23 3.73
N PHE A 231 6.45 4.23 4.28
CA PHE A 231 6.05 3.04 3.53
C PHE A 231 4.90 3.32 2.54
N ILE A 232 3.96 4.19 2.90
CA ILE A 232 2.89 4.61 1.99
C ILE A 232 3.47 5.42 0.82
N ILE A 233 4.38 6.37 1.09
CA ILE A 233 5.05 7.12 0.02
C ILE A 233 5.89 6.19 -0.85
N TYR A 234 6.60 5.22 -0.27
CA TYR A 234 7.34 4.24 -1.04
C TYR A 234 6.44 3.46 -2.00
N LEU A 235 5.26 3.00 -1.55
CA LEU A 235 4.28 2.34 -2.42
C LEU A 235 3.82 3.27 -3.56
N ALA A 236 3.50 4.52 -3.23
CA ALA A 236 3.03 5.50 -4.21
C ALA A 236 4.10 5.80 -5.27
N GLU A 237 5.37 6.00 -4.88
CA GLU A 237 6.45 6.27 -5.83
C GLU A 237 6.83 5.05 -6.67
N LYS A 238 6.74 3.84 -6.11
CA LYS A 238 6.94 2.61 -6.89
C LYS A 238 5.85 2.42 -7.95
N ALA A 239 4.63 2.83 -7.63
CA ALA A 239 3.48 2.77 -8.52
C ALA A 239 3.47 3.89 -9.56
N ALA A 240 4.12 5.00 -9.25
CA ALA A 240 4.06 6.22 -10.04
C ALA A 240 4.55 6.02 -11.49
N THR A 241 3.95 6.77 -12.39
CA THR A 241 4.38 6.92 -13.78
C THR A 241 4.77 8.38 -14.03
N SER A 242 5.93 8.57 -14.67
CA SER A 242 6.42 9.89 -15.05
C SER A 242 5.77 10.28 -16.37
N SER A 243 4.55 10.78 -16.31
CA SER A 243 3.99 11.50 -17.45
C SER A 243 3.30 12.74 -16.92
N GLU A 244 4.07 13.81 -16.84
CA GLU A 244 3.56 15.16 -16.51
C GLU A 244 2.38 15.52 -17.42
N ALA A 245 2.39 15.07 -18.68
CA ALA A 245 1.27 15.20 -19.61
C ALA A 245 0.01 14.42 -19.16
N ILE A 246 0.16 13.18 -18.65
CA ILE A 246 -0.97 12.42 -18.10
C ILE A 246 -1.48 13.11 -16.83
N ILE A 247 -0.59 13.65 -15.99
CA ILE A 247 -1.00 14.37 -14.78
C ILE A 247 -1.77 15.65 -15.16
N GLU A 248 -1.32 16.38 -16.17
CA GLU A 248 -2.01 17.58 -16.65
C GLU A 248 -3.36 17.24 -17.32
N GLU A 249 -3.43 16.17 -18.09
CA GLU A 249 -4.68 15.67 -18.66
C GLU A 249 -5.65 15.19 -17.57
N LEU A 250 -5.16 14.48 -16.55
CA LEU A 250 -5.94 14.10 -15.37
C LEU A 250 -6.49 15.32 -14.65
N LYS A 251 -5.69 16.37 -14.47
CA LYS A 251 -6.15 17.64 -13.90
C LYS A 251 -7.31 18.21 -14.73
N GLN A 252 -7.14 18.33 -16.04
CA GLN A 252 -8.17 18.88 -16.93
C GLN A 252 -9.46 18.03 -16.91
N ASN A 253 -9.34 16.70 -17.00
CA ASN A 253 -10.48 15.79 -17.03
C ASN A 253 -11.22 15.73 -15.68
N LEU A 254 -10.49 15.79 -14.55
CA LEU A 254 -11.12 15.88 -13.23
C LEU A 254 -11.85 17.22 -13.08
N ILE A 255 -11.24 18.33 -13.51
CA ILE A 255 -11.86 19.65 -13.52
C ILE A 255 -13.14 19.65 -14.37
N LEU A 256 -13.12 19.01 -15.54
CA LEU A 256 -14.28 18.85 -16.43
C LEU A 256 -15.37 17.98 -15.78
N ALA A 257 -15.03 16.82 -15.25
CA ALA A 257 -15.97 15.91 -14.60
C ALA A 257 -16.65 16.54 -13.36
N ILE A 258 -15.91 17.34 -12.58
CA ILE A 258 -16.45 18.12 -11.45
C ILE A 258 -17.34 19.26 -11.95
N LYS A 259 -17.06 19.86 -13.12
CA LYS A 259 -17.90 20.90 -13.71
C LYS A 259 -19.21 20.35 -14.29
N GLU A 260 -19.20 19.14 -14.82
CA GLU A 260 -20.33 18.55 -15.55
C GLU A 260 -21.31 17.77 -14.66
N ASN A 261 -20.86 17.19 -13.54
CA ASN A 261 -21.68 16.31 -12.70
C ASN A 261 -22.23 16.93 -11.40
N MET A 262 -22.18 18.27 -11.24
CA MET A 262 -22.80 18.92 -10.07
C MET A 262 -24.21 19.43 -10.38
N PRO A 263 -25.19 19.18 -9.48
CA PRO A 263 -26.49 19.84 -9.56
C PRO A 263 -26.30 21.36 -9.45
N LYS A 264 -26.98 22.10 -10.33
CA LYS A 264 -27.00 23.57 -10.32
C LYS A 264 -27.63 24.13 -9.06
#